data_AF-C6B8F4-F1
#
_entry.id   AF-C6B8F4-F1
#
_cell.length_a   1.000
_cell.length_b   1.000
_cell.length_c   1.000
_cell.angle_alpha   90.00
_cell.angle_beta   90.00
_cell.angle_gamma   90.00
#
_symmetry.space_group_name_H-M   'P 1'
#
loop_
_entity.id
_entity.type
_entity.pdbx_description
1 polymer ?
#
loop_
_entity_poly.entity_id
_entity_poly.type
_entity_poly.pdbx_seq_one_letter_code
_entity_poly.pdbx_strand_id
1 'polypeptide(L)'
;MFKAANAVQVRVSIDEIQPDVWRRLVLPVHWNLEHLHLGVQAAFNWWNYHLYEFRIGGLRNGEVETLTEDATSDDPRVFDQREVRLLDFEQGAVFSYHYYSGMAGGTSLRSRDS
;
A
#
# COMPACT_ATOMS: atom_id res chain seq x y z
N MET A 1 -26.00 16.24 13.85
CA MET A 1 -25.78 15.76 12.46
C MET A 1 -24.38 15.16 12.41
N PHE A 2 -24.24 13.86 12.12
CA PHE A 2 -22.93 13.24 12.00
C PHE A 2 -22.30 13.61 10.66
N LYS A 3 -21.04 14.06 10.69
CA LYS A 3 -20.27 14.36 9.49
C LYS A 3 -19.70 13.04 8.94
N ALA A 4 -19.67 12.90 7.61
CA ALA A 4 -19.04 11.74 6.98
C ALA A 4 -17.59 11.58 7.47
N ALA A 5 -17.15 10.32 7.63
CA ALA A 5 -15.79 10.01 8.06
C ALA A 5 -14.79 10.66 7.09
N ASN A 6 -13.82 11.39 7.65
CA ASN A 6 -12.79 12.10 6.88
C ASN A 6 -11.40 11.47 7.04
N ALA A 7 -11.26 10.47 7.91
CA ALA A 7 -10.04 9.70 8.11
C ALA A 7 -10.35 8.20 8.27
N VAL A 8 -9.36 7.37 7.95
CA VAL A 8 -9.36 5.92 8.15
C VAL A 8 -8.16 5.52 8.99
N GLN A 9 -8.32 4.46 9.78
CA GLN A 9 -7.22 3.84 10.51
C GLN A 9 -6.64 2.68 9.69
N VAL A 10 -5.34 2.71 9.44
CA VAL A 10 -4.62 1.68 8.70
C VAL A 10 -3.57 1.05 9.61
N ARG A 11 -3.65 -0.27 9.81
CA ARG A 11 -2.58 -1.04 10.44
C ARG A 11 -1.62 -1.55 9.36
N VAL A 12 -0.34 -1.24 9.52
CA VAL A 12 0.75 -1.65 8.64
C VAL A 12 1.67 -2.57 9.42
N SER A 13 1.92 -3.78 8.93
CA SER A 13 2.86 -4.73 9.52
C SER A 13 3.92 -5.13 8.49
N ILE A 14 5.11 -5.49 8.97
CA ILE A 14 6.12 -6.16 8.14
C ILE A 14 5.96 -7.66 8.36
N ASP A 15 5.76 -8.38 7.26
CA ASP A 15 5.66 -9.83 7.27
C ASP A 15 7.02 -10.49 7.56
N GLU A 16 6.98 -11.72 8.07
CA GLU A 16 8.17 -12.60 8.28
C GLU A 16 9.23 -12.09 9.27
N ILE A 17 8.91 -11.09 10.10
CA ILE A 17 9.79 -10.61 11.19
C ILE A 17 9.23 -11.03 12.55
N GLN A 18 10.10 -11.51 13.44
CA GLN A 18 9.78 -11.78 14.85
C GLN A 18 10.74 -11.05 15.80
N PRO A 19 10.23 -10.30 16.80
CA PRO A 19 8.81 -10.03 17.06
C PRO A 19 8.17 -9.13 15.98
N ASP A 20 6.84 -9.21 15.83
CA ASP A 20 6.08 -8.43 14.84
C ASP A 20 6.43 -6.93 14.88
N VAL A 21 6.83 -6.38 13.73
CA VAL A 21 7.04 -4.93 13.56
C VAL A 21 5.84 -4.34 12.83
N TRP A 22 5.12 -3.42 13.49
CA TRP A 22 3.93 -2.79 12.92
C TRP A 22 3.76 -1.33 13.35
N ARG A 23 2.90 -0.60 12.63
CA ARG A 23 2.47 0.79 12.88
C ARG A 23 0.97 0.93 12.65
N ARG A 24 0.33 1.89 13.32
CA ARG A 24 -1.07 2.27 13.08
C ARG A 24 -1.11 3.74 12.67
N LEU A 25 -1.67 4.00 11.51
CA LEU A 25 -1.74 5.33 10.89
C LEU A 25 -3.20 5.78 10.85
N VAL A 26 -3.43 7.07 11.13
CA VAL A 26 -4.74 7.72 10.91
C VAL A 26 -4.57 8.66 9.72
N LEU A 27 -5.18 8.31 8.60
CA LEU A 27 -4.92 8.94 7.30
C LEU A 27 -6.21 9.54 6.73
N PRO A 28 -6.15 10.68 6.01
CA PRO A 28 -7.32 11.22 5.33
C PRO A 28 -7.89 10.24 4.30
N VAL A 29 -9.21 10.06 4.28
CA VAL A 29 -9.86 9.08 3.37
C VAL A 29 -9.65 9.37 1.88
N HIS A 30 -9.36 10.63 1.53
CA HIS A 30 -9.13 11.05 0.14
C HIS A 30 -7.69 10.87 -0.35
N TRP A 31 -6.77 10.42 0.52
CA TRP A 31 -5.43 10.06 0.09
C TRP A 31 -5.47 8.89 -0.88
N ASN A 32 -4.60 8.95 -1.88
CA ASN A 32 -4.39 7.88 -2.85
C ASN A 32 -3.27 6.94 -2.40
N LEU A 33 -2.98 5.90 -3.18
CA LEU A 33 -1.97 4.90 -2.82
C LEU A 33 -0.54 5.46 -2.81
N GLU A 34 -0.23 6.49 -3.61
CA GLU A 34 1.06 7.20 -3.54
C GLU A 34 1.23 7.90 -2.18
N HIS A 35 0.19 8.60 -1.71
CA HIS A 35 0.22 9.22 -0.37
C HIS A 35 0.31 8.16 0.74
N LEU A 36 -0.39 7.03 0.60
CA LEU A 36 -0.26 5.90 1.53
C LEU A 36 1.19 5.39 1.57
N HIS A 37 1.82 5.21 0.41
CA HIS A 37 3.23 4.82 0.32
C HIS A 37 4.13 5.77 1.10
N LEU A 38 3.99 7.09 0.92
CA LEU A 38 4.78 8.09 1.67
C LEU A 38 4.51 8.02 3.18
N GLY A 39 3.25 7.78 3.57
CA GLY A 39 2.87 7.55 4.97
C GLY A 39 3.55 6.33 5.58
N VAL A 40 3.65 5.23 4.81
CA VAL A 40 4.40 4.03 5.21
C VAL A 40 5.89 4.34 5.33
N GLN A 41 6.50 5.00 4.35
CA GLN A 41 7.93 5.37 4.37
C GLN A 41 8.26 6.15 5.65
N ALA A 42 7.47 7.18 5.97
CA ALA A 42 7.66 7.99 7.16
C ALA A 42 7.50 7.17 8.46
N ALA A 43 6.49 6.31 8.53
CA ALA A 43 6.20 5.53 9.75
C ALA A 43 7.26 4.48 10.09
N PHE A 44 7.97 3.98 9.08
CA PHE A 44 9.04 2.98 9.20
C PHE A 44 10.45 3.57 9.06
N ASN A 45 10.56 4.89 8.91
CA ASN A 45 11.83 5.60 8.70
C ASN A 45 12.61 5.06 7.49
N TRP A 46 11.88 4.82 6.39
CA TRP A 46 12.43 4.44 5.09
C TRP A 46 12.56 5.67 4.18
N TRP A 47 13.34 5.52 3.10
CA TRP A 47 13.90 6.65 2.34
C TRP A 47 13.40 6.76 0.89
N ASN A 48 12.37 5.99 0.51
CA ASN A 48 11.78 6.00 -0.83
C ASN A 48 12.81 5.84 -1.98
N TYR A 49 13.76 4.92 -1.82
CA TYR A 49 14.80 4.65 -2.82
C TYR A 49 14.48 3.48 -3.75
N HIS A 50 13.44 2.71 -3.44
CA HIS A 50 13.14 1.47 -4.15
C HIS A 50 11.75 1.49 -4.75
N LEU A 51 11.60 0.69 -5.80
CA LEU A 51 10.31 0.45 -6.44
C LEU A 51 9.32 -0.14 -5.45
N TYR A 52 8.05 0.15 -5.68
CA TYR A 52 6.97 -0.40 -4.87
C TYR A 52 5.72 -0.64 -5.69
N GLU A 53 4.88 -1.53 -5.18
CA GLU A 53 3.53 -1.75 -5.70
C GLU A 53 2.58 -2.16 -4.58
N PHE A 54 1.29 -1.89 -4.77
CA PHE A 54 0.22 -2.48 -3.98
C PHE A 54 -0.44 -3.60 -4.77
N ARG A 55 -0.64 -4.77 -4.15
CA ARG A 55 -1.44 -5.85 -4.73
C ARG A 55 -2.80 -5.93 -4.06
N ILE A 56 -3.83 -5.61 -4.84
CA ILE A 56 -5.22 -5.48 -4.38
C ILE A 56 -6.07 -6.36 -5.27
N GLY A 57 -6.71 -7.40 -4.72
CA GLY A 57 -7.62 -8.26 -5.49
C GLY A 57 -7.00 -8.92 -6.73
N GLY A 58 -5.69 -9.22 -6.71
CA GLY A 58 -4.97 -9.77 -7.86
C GLY A 58 -4.47 -8.73 -8.87
N LEU A 59 -4.78 -7.45 -8.67
CA LEU A 59 -4.33 -6.33 -9.50
C LEU A 59 -3.09 -5.66 -8.92
N ARG A 60 -2.25 -5.08 -9.79
CA ARG A 60 -1.06 -4.30 -9.42
C ARG A 60 -1.39 -2.82 -9.48
N ASN A 61 -1.03 -2.07 -8.45
CA ASN A 61 -1.22 -0.62 -8.39
C ASN A 61 0.10 0.06 -8.02
N GLY A 62 0.52 1.04 -8.81
CA GLY A 62 1.81 1.72 -8.63
C GLY A 62 2.06 2.75 -9.72
N GLU A 63 3.31 3.12 -9.92
CA GLU A 63 3.71 3.95 -11.06
C GLU A 63 3.68 3.10 -12.34
N VAL A 64 2.80 3.46 -13.29
CA VAL A 64 2.52 2.65 -14.48
C VAL A 64 3.77 2.48 -15.35
N GLU A 65 4.44 3.58 -15.70
CA GLU A 65 5.63 3.56 -16.56
C GLU A 65 6.67 2.59 -16.01
N THR A 66 7.02 2.75 -14.74
CA THR A 66 8.02 1.93 -14.05
C THR A 66 7.62 0.47 -13.90
N LEU A 67 6.36 0.16 -13.58
CA LEU A 67 5.92 -1.24 -13.39
C LEU A 67 5.62 -1.98 -14.71
N THR A 68 5.67 -1.27 -15.84
CA THR A 68 5.41 -1.82 -17.19
C THR A 68 6.62 -1.79 -18.12
N GLU A 69 7.78 -1.30 -17.67
CA GLU A 69 8.98 -1.13 -18.49
C GLU A 69 9.38 -2.44 -19.23
N ASP A 70 9.32 -3.57 -18.54
CA ASP A 70 9.63 -4.91 -19.08
C ASP A 70 8.38 -5.82 -19.19
N ALA A 71 7.17 -5.26 -19.15
CA ALA A 71 5.95 -6.06 -19.13
C ALA A 71 5.63 -6.67 -20.50
N THR A 72 5.17 -7.92 -20.47
CA THR A 72 4.62 -8.67 -21.59
C THR A 72 3.10 -8.59 -21.62
N SER A 73 2.47 -9.07 -22.70
CA SER A 73 1.00 -9.11 -22.80
C SER A 73 0.34 -10.03 -21.76
N ASP A 74 1.09 -10.96 -21.16
CA ASP A 74 0.58 -11.92 -20.17
C ASP A 74 0.66 -11.37 -18.74
N ASP A 75 1.33 -10.23 -18.53
CA ASP A 75 1.48 -9.64 -17.22
C ASP A 75 0.19 -9.00 -16.69
N PRO A 76 -0.07 -9.06 -15.37
CA PRO A 76 -1.24 -8.42 -14.79
C PRO A 76 -1.24 -6.92 -15.07
N ARG A 77 -2.42 -6.40 -15.44
CA ARG A 77 -2.63 -4.98 -15.65
C ARG A 77 -2.21 -4.16 -14.42
N VAL A 78 -1.46 -3.09 -14.68
CA VAL A 78 -1.08 -2.08 -13.69
C VAL A 78 -2.08 -0.93 -13.73
N PHE A 79 -2.54 -0.50 -12.55
CA PHE A 79 -3.35 0.69 -12.34
C PHE A 79 -2.51 1.80 -11.73
N ASP A 80 -2.81 3.05 -12.11
CA ASP A 80 -2.12 4.21 -11.56
C ASP A 80 -2.51 4.38 -10.09
N GLN A 81 -1.52 4.33 -9.21
CA GLN A 81 -1.68 4.53 -7.77
C GLN A 81 -2.35 5.85 -7.37
N ARG A 82 -2.35 6.85 -8.25
CA ARG A 82 -2.98 8.16 -8.00
C ARG A 82 -4.49 8.13 -8.20
N GLU A 83 -5.01 7.12 -8.90
CA GLU A 83 -6.44 6.96 -9.18
C GLU A 83 -7.21 6.20 -8.09
N VAL A 84 -6.49 5.43 -7.26
CA VAL A 84 -7.08 4.61 -6.19
C VAL A 84 -6.92 5.30 -4.83
N ARG A 85 -8.03 5.54 -4.14
CA ARG A 85 -8.11 6.26 -2.86
C ARG A 85 -8.44 5.34 -1.69
N LEU A 86 -8.07 5.75 -0.48
CA LEU A 86 -8.41 5.00 0.74
C LEU A 86 -9.93 4.85 0.95
N LEU A 87 -10.73 5.82 0.50
CA LEU A 87 -12.19 5.76 0.54
C LEU A 87 -12.80 4.71 -0.40
N ASP A 88 -12.04 4.20 -1.38
CA ASP A 88 -12.51 3.20 -2.33
C ASP A 88 -12.55 1.79 -1.71
N PHE A 89 -11.99 1.63 -0.50
CA PHE A 89 -11.94 0.37 0.22
C PHE A 89 -13.01 0.29 1.30
N GLU A 90 -13.61 -0.90 1.43
CA GLU A 90 -14.47 -1.21 2.57
C GLU A 90 -13.66 -1.31 3.87
N GLN A 91 -14.33 -1.08 4.99
CA GLN A 91 -13.71 -1.25 6.30
C GLN A 91 -13.26 -2.71 6.48
N GLY A 92 -12.00 -2.90 6.89
CA GLY A 92 -11.40 -4.22 7.02
C GLY A 92 -10.78 -4.78 5.73
N ALA A 93 -10.74 -4.00 4.64
CA ALA A 93 -10.03 -4.39 3.43
C ALA A 93 -8.54 -4.70 3.70
N VAL A 94 -8.04 -5.78 3.11
CA VAL A 94 -6.65 -6.23 3.22
C VAL A 94 -6.04 -6.34 1.84
N PHE A 95 -4.84 -5.78 1.68
CA PHE A 95 -4.05 -5.83 0.45
C PHE A 95 -2.58 -5.80 0.83
N SER A 96 -1.66 -6.21 -0.07
CA SER A 96 -0.21 -6.19 0.21
C SER A 96 0.47 -4.96 -0.37
N TYR A 97 1.60 -4.55 0.22
CA TYR A 97 2.46 -3.46 -0.26
C TYR A 97 3.90 -3.96 -0.35
N HIS A 98 4.36 -4.18 -1.58
CA HIS A 98 5.68 -4.70 -1.85
C HIS A 98 6.64 -3.52 -2.05
N TYR A 99 7.80 -3.56 -1.39
CA TYR A 99 8.88 -2.59 -1.52
C TYR A 99 10.16 -3.33 -1.91
N TYR A 100 10.64 -3.14 -3.14
CA TYR A 100 11.64 -3.98 -3.78
C TYR A 100 13.06 -3.46 -3.53
N SER A 101 13.67 -3.81 -2.40
CA SER A 101 15.03 -3.38 -2.06
C SER A 101 16.16 -4.10 -2.82
N GLY A 102 15.84 -4.96 -3.79
CA GLY A 102 16.81 -5.83 -4.47
C GLY A 102 17.23 -7.06 -3.67
N MET A 103 16.81 -7.19 -2.40
CA MET A 103 16.85 -8.45 -1.64
C MET A 103 15.42 -9.00 -1.52
N ALA A 104 15.26 -10.30 -1.76
CA ALA A 104 13.97 -10.99 -1.78
C ALA A 104 13.23 -10.83 -0.44
N GLY A 105 12.25 -9.92 -0.39
CA GLY A 105 11.45 -9.66 0.79
C GLY A 105 10.36 -8.64 0.48
N GLY A 106 9.25 -9.09 -0.10
CA GLY A 106 8.06 -8.27 -0.22
C GLY A 106 7.47 -8.02 1.16
N THR A 107 7.27 -6.76 1.53
CA THR A 107 6.40 -6.47 2.69
C THR A 107 4.97 -6.88 2.31
N SER A 108 4.22 -7.48 3.24
CA SER A 108 2.79 -7.68 3.05
C SER A 108 2.05 -6.90 4.12
N LEU A 109 1.02 -6.19 3.70
CA LEU A 109 0.16 -5.43 4.59
C LEU A 109 -1.00 -6.35 5.01
N ARG A 110 -1.26 -6.41 6.31
CA ARG A 110 -2.50 -7.00 6.83
C ARG A 110 -3.24 -5.97 7.65
N SER A 111 -4.33 -5.45 7.08
CA SER A 111 -5.33 -4.77 7.90
C SER A 111 -6.01 -5.85 8.76
N ARG A 112 -5.87 -5.71 10.07
CA ARG A 112 -6.66 -6.42 11.06
C ARG A 112 -7.05 -5.33 12.03
N ASP A 113 -8.34 -5.16 12.27
CA ASP A 113 -8.79 -4.59 13.52
C ASP A 113 -9.85 -5.49 14.13
N SER A 114 -9.76 -5.54 15.45
CA SER A 114 -10.52 -6.32 16.43
C SER A 114 -11.99 -5.92 16.50
#